data_AF-A0A6J1VYV9-F1
#
_entry.id   AF-A0A6J1VYV9-F1
#
_cell.length_a   1.000
_cell.length_b   1.000
_cell.length_c   1.000
_cell.angle_alpha   90.00
_cell.angle_beta   90.00
_cell.angle_gamma   90.00
#
_symmetry.space_group_name_H-M   'P 1'
#
loop_
_entity.id
_entity.type
_entity.pdbx_description
1 polymer ?
#
loop_
_entity_poly.entity_id
_entity_poly.type
_entity_poly.pdbx_seq_one_letter_code
_entity_poly.pdbx_strand_id
1 'polypeptide(L)'
;ACGATVCSFGAKCMDGRCLCPPCEQQPLSRVCGSNGVTYSNECELRLAACQQKEELEVEKRGPCEDECGSGDGSGSGDAIECERDSCRKYGGSWDEDMEDDRCVCDYTCGTVPQNLVCGSDGVAYANECELKKSRCEKRQDIYVASQGPCQGVPTLPSSSPELLHCSKTVYGCCPDNMTLALGVGSAGCPSTCHCNPYGSYGGSCDPSIGQCSCKPGVGGLKCDRCEPGFWNFRG
;
A
#
# COMPACT_ATOMS: atom_id res chain seq x y z
N ALA A 1 -56.98 -26.51 -17.92
CA ALA A 1 -56.33 -25.22 -18.24
C ALA A 1 -56.56 -24.25 -17.09
N CYS A 2 -55.53 -23.54 -16.68
CA CYS A 2 -55.68 -22.42 -15.75
C CYS A 2 -56.30 -21.27 -16.53
N GLY A 3 -57.60 -21.03 -16.34
CA GLY A 3 -58.32 -19.93 -16.97
C GLY A 3 -57.99 -18.59 -16.30
N ALA A 4 -58.99 -17.95 -15.68
CA ALA A 4 -58.82 -16.70 -14.90
C ALA A 4 -58.34 -16.94 -13.44
N THR A 5 -57.79 -18.12 -13.14
CA THR A 5 -57.38 -18.47 -11.78
C THR A 5 -56.06 -17.78 -11.44
N VAL A 6 -56.14 -16.72 -10.64
CA VAL A 6 -54.96 -16.05 -10.07
C VAL A 6 -54.55 -16.81 -8.81
N CYS A 7 -53.35 -17.39 -8.84
CA CYS A 7 -52.78 -18.07 -7.69
C CYS A 7 -52.06 -17.06 -6.78
N SER A 8 -52.32 -17.11 -5.48
CA SER A 8 -51.75 -16.20 -4.48
C SER A 8 -50.44 -16.75 -3.88
N PHE A 9 -49.68 -15.88 -3.19
CA PHE A 9 -48.52 -16.25 -2.36
C PHE A 9 -47.39 -16.98 -3.11
N GLY A 10 -47.12 -16.61 -4.37
CA GLY A 10 -46.03 -17.21 -5.16
C GLY A 10 -46.33 -18.58 -5.78
N ALA A 11 -47.56 -19.09 -5.62
CA ALA A 11 -48.01 -20.31 -6.29
C ALA A 11 -48.16 -20.11 -7.81
N LYS A 12 -47.79 -21.13 -8.59
CA LYS A 12 -48.01 -21.16 -10.05
C LYS A 12 -49.11 -22.15 -10.39
N CYS A 13 -49.93 -21.79 -11.35
CA CYS A 13 -51.02 -22.66 -11.79
C CYS A 13 -50.48 -23.74 -12.75
N MET A 14 -50.60 -25.00 -12.37
CA MET A 14 -50.26 -26.18 -13.18
C MET A 14 -51.48 -27.11 -13.20
N ASP A 15 -51.99 -27.45 -14.38
CA ASP A 15 -53.17 -28.32 -14.58
C ASP A 15 -54.44 -27.91 -13.82
N GLY A 16 -54.67 -26.61 -13.65
CA GLY A 16 -55.85 -26.08 -12.96
C GLY A 16 -55.75 -26.13 -11.43
N ARG A 17 -54.54 -26.39 -10.88
CA ARG A 17 -54.24 -26.33 -9.45
C ARG A 17 -53.10 -25.36 -9.19
N CYS A 18 -53.21 -24.59 -8.12
CA CYS A 18 -52.12 -23.72 -7.67
C CYS A 18 -51.13 -24.57 -6.87
N LEU A 19 -49.93 -24.74 -7.40
CA LEU A 19 -48.85 -25.52 -6.78
C LEU A 19 -47.63 -24.62 -6.53
N CYS A 20 -46.88 -24.94 -5.48
CA CYS A 20 -45.63 -24.24 -5.16
C CYS A 20 -44.49 -24.84 -5.99
N PRO A 21 -43.88 -24.08 -6.92
CA PRO A 21 -42.79 -24.60 -7.75
C PRO A 21 -41.51 -24.76 -6.91
N PRO A 22 -40.73 -25.86 -7.08
CA PRO A 22 -39.46 -26.04 -6.41
C PRO A 22 -38.37 -25.10 -6.97
N CYS A 23 -37.38 -24.78 -6.13
CA CYS A 23 -36.26 -23.92 -6.48
C CYS A 23 -35.06 -24.76 -6.94
N GLU A 24 -35.02 -25.16 -8.21
CA GLU A 24 -33.86 -25.91 -8.75
C GLU A 24 -32.77 -24.95 -9.27
N GLN A 25 -31.55 -25.12 -8.78
CA GLN A 25 -30.31 -24.48 -9.28
C GLN A 25 -30.35 -22.94 -9.33
N GLN A 26 -30.89 -22.29 -8.31
CA GLN A 26 -30.88 -20.83 -8.23
C GLN A 26 -29.60 -20.31 -7.56
N PRO A 27 -29.06 -19.18 -8.03
CA PRO A 27 -27.90 -18.56 -7.39
C PRO A 27 -28.21 -18.21 -5.94
N LEU A 28 -27.24 -18.43 -5.06
CA LEU A 28 -27.29 -18.02 -3.66
C LEU A 28 -27.23 -16.50 -3.60
N SER A 29 -28.38 -15.86 -3.44
CA SER A 29 -28.53 -14.41 -3.30
C SER A 29 -29.46 -14.14 -2.12
N ARG A 30 -28.90 -14.15 -0.90
CA ARG A 30 -29.68 -14.05 0.34
C ARG A 30 -30.59 -12.81 0.30
N VAL A 31 -31.81 -12.95 0.81
CA VAL A 31 -32.80 -11.86 0.89
C VAL A 31 -33.48 -11.88 2.26
N CYS A 32 -33.85 -10.70 2.73
CA CYS A 32 -34.62 -10.52 3.94
C CYS A 32 -36.10 -10.47 3.57
N GLY A 33 -36.89 -11.38 4.14
CA GLY A 33 -38.34 -11.35 4.03
C GLY A 33 -38.96 -10.32 4.96
N SER A 34 -40.15 -9.82 4.59
CA SER A 34 -40.98 -8.93 5.41
C SER A 34 -41.36 -9.50 6.79
N ASN A 35 -41.11 -10.78 7.03
CA ASN A 35 -41.26 -11.44 8.33
C ASN A 35 -39.98 -11.44 9.19
N GLY A 36 -38.93 -10.73 8.76
CA GLY A 36 -37.64 -10.67 9.46
C GLY A 36 -36.80 -11.94 9.34
N VAL A 37 -37.16 -12.88 8.45
CA VAL A 37 -36.42 -14.12 8.22
C VAL A 37 -35.53 -14.00 6.99
N THR A 38 -34.28 -14.47 7.11
CA THR A 38 -33.33 -14.52 5.99
C THR A 38 -33.56 -15.78 5.16
N TYR A 39 -33.80 -15.60 3.86
CA TYR A 39 -33.94 -16.68 2.88
C TYR A 39 -32.69 -16.81 2.02
N SER A 40 -32.33 -18.03 1.60
CA SER A 40 -31.11 -18.30 0.82
C SER A 40 -31.14 -17.69 -0.58
N ASN A 41 -32.33 -17.49 -1.14
CA ASN A 41 -32.60 -16.79 -2.39
C ASN A 41 -34.07 -16.35 -2.44
N GLU A 42 -34.41 -15.52 -3.44
CA GLU A 42 -35.77 -15.00 -3.64
C GLU A 42 -36.80 -16.10 -3.97
N CYS A 43 -36.38 -17.24 -4.54
CA CYS A 43 -37.28 -18.36 -4.79
C CYS A 43 -37.64 -19.10 -3.51
N GLU A 44 -36.69 -19.33 -2.60
CA GLU A 44 -36.96 -19.94 -1.29
C GLU A 44 -37.95 -19.08 -0.49
N LEU A 45 -37.84 -17.75 -0.58
CA LEU A 45 -38.82 -16.84 0.03
C LEU A 45 -40.22 -17.05 -0.56
N ARG A 46 -40.36 -17.12 -1.89
CA ARG A 46 -41.65 -17.37 -2.55
C ARG A 46 -42.19 -18.77 -2.29
N LEU A 47 -41.32 -19.77 -2.19
CA LEU A 47 -41.68 -21.14 -1.85
C LEU A 47 -42.24 -21.19 -0.42
N ALA A 48 -41.57 -20.53 0.52
CA ALA A 48 -42.01 -20.38 1.90
C ALA A 48 -43.34 -19.60 2.00
N ALA A 49 -43.52 -18.54 1.21
CA ALA A 49 -44.78 -17.79 1.11
C ALA A 49 -45.93 -18.70 0.67
N CYS A 50 -45.67 -19.53 -0.34
CA CYS A 50 -46.64 -20.45 -0.91
C CYS A 50 -47.01 -21.59 0.06
N GLN A 51 -46.02 -22.16 0.76
CA GLN A 51 -46.23 -23.24 1.73
C GLN A 51 -46.96 -22.76 2.99
N GLN A 52 -46.64 -21.56 3.47
CA GLN A 52 -47.20 -20.99 4.70
C GLN A 52 -48.52 -20.23 4.43
N LYS A 53 -48.86 -19.96 3.17
CA LYS A 53 -49.99 -19.12 2.75
C LYS A 53 -49.94 -17.72 3.36
N GLU A 54 -48.72 -17.17 3.39
CA GLU A 54 -48.43 -15.83 3.91
C GLU A 54 -47.96 -14.92 2.78
N GLU A 55 -48.26 -13.63 2.90
CA GLU A 55 -47.77 -12.60 1.99
C GLU A 55 -46.36 -12.20 2.43
N LEU A 56 -45.35 -12.87 1.86
CA LEU A 56 -43.95 -12.56 2.09
C LEU A 56 -43.39 -11.81 0.89
N GLU A 57 -42.85 -10.62 1.15
CA GLU A 57 -42.18 -9.78 0.17
C GLU A 57 -40.70 -9.66 0.54
N VAL A 58 -39.87 -9.37 -0.47
CA VAL A 58 -38.45 -9.05 -0.23
C VAL A 58 -38.38 -7.62 0.29
N GLU A 59 -38.06 -7.47 1.56
CA GLU A 59 -37.88 -6.16 2.19
C GLU A 59 -36.49 -5.59 1.87
N LYS A 60 -35.45 -6.42 1.97
CA LYS A 60 -34.04 -6.04 1.73
C LYS A 60 -33.27 -7.15 1.00
N ARG A 61 -32.31 -6.76 0.14
CA ARG A 61 -31.33 -7.70 -0.44
C ARG A 61 -30.20 -7.90 0.57
N GLY A 62 -29.86 -9.15 0.87
CA GLY A 62 -28.99 -9.52 2.00
C GLY A 62 -29.77 -10.19 3.14
N PRO A 63 -29.09 -10.63 4.21
CA PRO A 63 -29.74 -11.17 5.41
C PRO A 63 -30.52 -10.07 6.18
N CYS A 64 -31.52 -10.48 6.96
CA CYS A 64 -32.27 -9.58 7.86
C CYS A 64 -31.44 -9.13 9.06
N GLU A 65 -30.56 -10.01 9.56
CA GLU A 65 -29.52 -9.64 10.50
C GLU A 65 -28.27 -9.29 9.70
N ASP A 66 -28.01 -8.00 9.54
CA ASP A 66 -26.67 -7.57 9.18
C ASP A 66 -25.78 -7.76 10.41
N GLU A 67 -24.80 -8.66 10.33
CA GLU A 67 -23.57 -8.50 11.12
C GLU A 67 -22.92 -7.18 10.70
N CYS A 68 -23.42 -6.10 11.33
CA CYS A 68 -23.22 -4.68 11.09
C CYS A 68 -23.68 -4.12 9.72
N GLY A 69 -24.88 -3.51 9.67
CA GLY A 69 -25.35 -2.89 8.42
C GLY A 69 -26.79 -2.36 8.29
N SER A 70 -27.33 -1.68 9.30
CA SER A 70 -28.40 -0.64 9.20
C SER A 70 -29.87 -1.02 8.97
N GLY A 71 -30.71 -0.46 9.86
CA GLY A 71 -32.19 -0.28 9.82
C GLY A 71 -32.89 -1.25 10.77
N ASP A 72 -33.70 -0.90 11.77
CA ASP A 72 -34.44 0.31 12.11
C ASP A 72 -34.67 0.38 13.63
N GLY A 73 -34.91 1.58 14.14
CA GLY A 73 -35.01 1.86 15.57
C GLY A 73 -36.05 1.04 16.31
N SER A 74 -35.60 0.27 17.31
CA SER A 74 -36.09 0.28 18.70
C SER A 74 -35.39 -0.81 19.50
N GLY A 75 -34.46 -0.42 20.38
CA GLY A 75 -33.98 -1.29 21.46
C GLY A 75 -32.46 -1.25 21.73
N SER A 76 -32.02 -0.26 22.49
CA SER A 76 -30.96 -0.33 23.51
C SER A 76 -29.68 -1.16 23.23
N GLY A 77 -29.04 -0.97 22.07
CA GLY A 77 -27.65 -1.32 21.83
C GLY A 77 -26.95 -0.12 21.22
N ASP A 78 -26.02 0.49 21.97
CA ASP A 78 -25.36 1.73 21.57
C ASP A 78 -24.65 1.54 20.22
N ALA A 79 -24.79 2.50 19.28
CA ALA A 79 -24.04 2.52 18.01
C ALA A 79 -22.52 2.36 18.20
N ILE A 80 -22.05 2.69 19.40
CA ILE A 80 -20.74 2.45 19.98
C ILE A 80 -20.29 0.99 19.85
N GLU A 81 -21.18 0.02 20.04
CA GLU A 81 -20.84 -1.40 20.04
C GLU A 81 -20.46 -1.91 18.64
N CYS A 82 -21.19 -1.46 17.62
CA CYS A 82 -20.91 -1.80 16.23
C CYS A 82 -19.62 -1.16 15.70
N GLU A 83 -19.33 0.07 16.09
CA GLU A 83 -18.07 0.74 15.74
C GLU A 83 -16.88 0.10 16.47
N ARG A 84 -17.07 -0.33 17.72
CA ARG A 84 -16.07 -1.07 18.52
C ARG A 84 -15.74 -2.42 17.91
N ASP A 85 -16.75 -3.20 17.52
CA ASP A 85 -16.56 -4.51 16.91
C ASP A 85 -15.99 -4.40 15.48
N SER A 86 -16.38 -3.37 14.72
CA SER A 86 -15.75 -3.07 13.43
C SER A 86 -14.28 -2.66 13.59
N CYS A 87 -13.95 -1.85 14.60
CA CYS A 87 -12.57 -1.47 14.89
C CYS A 87 -11.70 -2.70 15.20
N ARG A 88 -12.18 -3.59 16.07
CA ARG A 88 -11.51 -4.86 16.41
C ARG A 88 -11.35 -5.77 15.19
N LYS A 89 -12.36 -5.82 14.31
CA LYS A 89 -12.34 -6.60 13.08
C LYS A 89 -11.22 -6.18 12.12
N TYR A 90 -10.96 -4.87 12.01
CA TYR A 90 -9.91 -4.33 11.15
C TYR A 90 -8.53 -4.24 11.83
N GLY A 91 -8.43 -4.65 13.11
CA GLY A 91 -7.17 -4.71 13.85
C GLY A 91 -6.86 -3.47 14.69
N GLY A 92 -7.83 -2.59 14.92
CA GLY A 92 -7.71 -1.45 15.82
C GLY A 92 -8.06 -1.80 17.27
N SER A 93 -7.47 -1.06 18.20
CA SER A 93 -7.91 -1.01 19.59
C SER A 93 -8.96 0.06 19.77
N TRP A 94 -9.88 -0.18 20.70
CA TRP A 94 -10.94 0.77 21.00
C TRP A 94 -10.59 1.57 22.24
N ASP A 95 -10.55 2.88 22.11
CA ASP A 95 -10.33 3.80 23.22
C ASP A 95 -11.65 4.46 23.60
N GLU A 96 -12.06 4.25 24.85
CA GLU A 96 -13.33 4.77 25.38
C GLU A 96 -13.19 6.24 25.83
N ASP A 97 -11.96 6.74 25.96
CA ASP A 97 -11.64 8.08 26.46
C ASP A 97 -11.45 9.13 25.35
N MET A 98 -11.47 8.72 24.07
CA MET A 98 -11.34 9.61 22.90
C MET A 98 -12.71 10.09 22.40
N GLU A 99 -12.91 11.41 22.28
CA GLU A 99 -14.18 12.03 21.87
C GLU A 99 -14.44 12.04 20.35
N ASP A 100 -13.42 11.87 19.48
CA ASP A 100 -13.55 12.08 18.02
C ASP A 100 -13.16 10.85 17.16
N ASP A 101 -12.08 10.13 17.51
CA ASP A 101 -11.62 8.91 16.82
C ASP A 101 -11.35 7.78 17.81
N ARG A 102 -12.39 7.01 18.12
CA ARG A 102 -12.36 5.94 19.14
C ARG A 102 -11.65 4.67 18.71
N CYS A 103 -11.36 4.53 17.42
CA CYS A 103 -10.63 3.39 16.87
C CYS A 103 -9.17 3.75 16.62
N VAL A 104 -8.29 3.22 17.46
CA VAL A 104 -6.86 3.48 17.43
C VAL A 104 -6.14 2.38 16.67
N CYS A 105 -5.43 2.75 15.62
CA CYS A 105 -4.62 1.85 14.78
C CYS A 105 -3.15 1.91 15.20
N ASP A 106 -2.80 1.37 16.37
CA ASP A 106 -1.42 1.40 16.88
C ASP A 106 -0.54 0.32 16.22
N TYR A 107 0.12 0.69 15.12
CA TYR A 107 1.04 -0.17 14.38
C TYR A 107 2.45 0.44 14.31
N THR A 108 3.42 -0.21 14.95
CA THR A 108 4.83 0.17 14.94
C THR A 108 5.63 -0.65 13.92
N CYS A 109 5.44 -0.37 12.63
CA CYS A 109 6.02 -1.16 11.54
C CYS A 109 7.48 -0.83 11.20
N GLY A 110 8.06 0.23 11.76
CA GLY A 110 9.43 0.69 11.43
C GLY A 110 10.56 -0.26 11.83
N THR A 111 10.30 -1.20 12.76
CA THR A 111 11.26 -2.24 13.17
C THR A 111 11.04 -3.56 12.45
N VAL A 112 9.96 -3.67 11.67
CA VAL A 112 9.58 -4.90 10.96
C VAL A 112 10.34 -4.98 9.63
N PRO A 113 11.02 -6.10 9.33
CA PRO A 113 11.70 -6.29 8.06
C PRO A 113 10.78 -6.04 6.86
N GLN A 114 11.30 -5.37 5.83
CA GLN A 114 10.54 -5.08 4.60
C GLN A 114 10.42 -6.33 3.73
N ASN A 115 9.46 -7.19 4.09
CA ASN A 115 9.07 -8.36 3.31
C ASN A 115 7.86 -8.00 2.45
N LEU A 116 8.12 -7.52 1.24
CA LEU A 116 7.10 -7.01 0.32
C LEU A 116 5.94 -8.00 0.12
N VAL A 117 4.71 -7.53 0.26
CA VAL A 117 3.48 -8.32 0.04
C VAL A 117 2.50 -7.58 -0.86
N CYS A 118 1.69 -8.30 -1.62
CA CYS A 118 0.59 -7.74 -2.37
C CYS A 118 -0.71 -7.91 -1.58
N GLY A 119 -1.44 -6.81 -1.39
CA GLY A 119 -2.77 -6.82 -0.83
C GLY A 119 -3.83 -7.27 -1.84
N SER A 120 -4.96 -7.74 -1.32
CA SER A 120 -6.17 -8.05 -2.08
C SER A 120 -6.78 -6.85 -2.81
N ASP A 121 -6.38 -5.63 -2.41
CA ASP A 121 -6.71 -4.36 -3.05
C ASP A 121 -5.81 -4.05 -4.27
N GLY A 122 -4.85 -4.93 -4.59
CA GLY A 122 -3.91 -4.76 -5.69
C GLY A 122 -2.77 -3.78 -5.38
N VAL A 123 -2.62 -3.37 -4.11
CA VAL A 123 -1.54 -2.48 -3.66
C VAL A 123 -0.40 -3.29 -3.05
N ALA A 124 0.84 -2.91 -3.37
CA ALA A 124 2.03 -3.52 -2.77
C ALA A 124 2.40 -2.82 -1.46
N TYR A 125 2.54 -3.58 -0.39
CA TYR A 125 2.89 -3.11 0.95
C TYR A 125 4.31 -3.54 1.31
N ALA A 126 5.07 -2.64 1.96
CA ALA A 126 6.47 -2.89 2.31
C ALA A 126 6.65 -4.13 3.21
N ASN A 127 5.68 -4.42 4.07
CA ASN A 127 5.60 -5.63 4.87
C ASN A 127 4.14 -5.91 5.27
N GLU A 128 3.90 -7.09 5.88
CA GLU A 128 2.57 -7.48 6.37
C GLU A 128 2.05 -6.55 7.49
N CYS A 129 2.93 -5.90 8.25
CA CYS A 129 2.53 -4.92 9.28
C CYS A 129 1.89 -3.68 8.63
N GLU A 130 2.51 -3.12 7.59
CA GLU A 130 1.96 -1.96 6.85
C GLU A 130 0.62 -2.28 6.18
N LEU A 131 0.44 -3.53 5.72
CA LEU A 131 -0.84 -4.01 5.20
C LEU A 131 -1.91 -4.01 6.30
N LYS A 132 -1.61 -4.59 7.47
CA LYS A 132 -2.54 -4.63 8.62
C LYS A 132 -2.83 -3.23 9.17
N LYS A 133 -1.83 -2.34 9.20
CA LYS A 133 -2.02 -0.92 9.53
C LYS A 133 -3.01 -0.27 8.58
N SER A 134 -2.82 -0.45 7.28
CA SER A 134 -3.72 0.11 6.26
C SER A 134 -5.13 -0.49 6.32
N ARG A 135 -5.25 -1.77 6.67
CA ARG A 135 -6.54 -2.43 6.94
C ARG A 135 -7.32 -1.70 8.02
N CYS A 136 -6.64 -1.34 9.11
CA CYS A 136 -7.21 -0.59 10.23
C CYS A 136 -7.54 0.86 9.84
N GLU A 137 -6.58 1.60 9.27
CA GLU A 137 -6.74 3.03 8.94
C GLU A 137 -7.83 3.27 7.89
N LYS A 138 -7.94 2.40 6.88
CA LYS A 138 -8.94 2.52 5.81
C LYS A 138 -10.27 1.84 6.13
N ARG A 139 -10.38 1.14 7.27
CA ARG A 139 -11.54 0.30 7.65
C ARG A 139 -12.00 -0.62 6.51
N GLN A 140 -11.04 -1.24 5.83
CA GLN A 140 -11.26 -2.13 4.68
C GLN A 140 -10.69 -3.50 4.97
N ASP A 141 -11.38 -4.56 4.52
CA ASP A 141 -10.90 -5.93 4.71
C ASP A 141 -9.85 -6.29 3.64
N ILE A 142 -8.60 -5.88 3.92
CA ILE A 142 -7.43 -6.11 3.06
C ILE A 142 -6.63 -7.28 3.65
N TYR A 143 -6.35 -8.29 2.83
CA TYR A 143 -5.54 -9.45 3.19
C TYR A 143 -4.38 -9.64 2.21
N VAL A 144 -3.37 -10.43 2.60
CA VAL A 144 -2.25 -10.75 1.72
C VAL A 144 -2.76 -11.65 0.60
N ALA A 145 -2.79 -11.13 -0.63
CA ALA A 145 -3.16 -11.89 -1.82
C ALA A 145 -1.98 -12.72 -2.36
N SER A 146 -0.76 -12.18 -2.30
CA SER A 146 0.46 -12.89 -2.70
C SER A 146 1.71 -12.36 -2.01
N GLN A 147 2.69 -13.25 -1.79
CA GLN A 147 4.03 -12.86 -1.34
C GLN A 147 4.79 -12.20 -2.49
N GLY A 148 5.35 -11.00 -2.29
CA GLY A 148 6.01 -10.22 -3.33
C GLY A 148 5.12 -9.17 -4.01
N PRO A 149 5.56 -8.59 -5.14
CA PRO A 149 4.86 -7.50 -5.81
C PRO A 149 3.54 -7.95 -6.45
N CYS A 150 2.58 -7.03 -6.57
CA CYS A 150 1.30 -7.29 -7.22
C CYS A 150 1.46 -7.58 -8.72
N GLN A 151 0.83 -8.66 -9.20
CA GLN A 151 0.78 -8.99 -10.62
C GLN A 151 -0.07 -7.97 -11.37
N GLY A 152 0.59 -7.14 -12.19
CA GLY A 152 -0.07 -6.21 -13.09
C GLY A 152 0.17 -4.72 -12.81
N VAL A 153 0.95 -4.38 -11.78
CA VAL A 153 1.44 -3.00 -11.65
C VAL A 153 2.79 -2.94 -12.38
N PRO A 154 2.94 -2.15 -13.47
CA PRO A 154 4.28 -1.79 -13.91
C PRO A 154 4.90 -1.08 -12.71
N THR A 155 5.93 -1.70 -12.14
CA THR A 155 6.74 -1.13 -11.05
C THR A 155 6.88 0.36 -11.31
N LEU A 156 6.13 1.19 -10.56
CA LEU A 156 6.46 2.60 -10.50
C LEU A 156 7.92 2.58 -10.02
N PRO A 157 8.86 3.15 -10.79
CA PRO A 157 10.25 3.06 -10.43
C PRO A 157 10.37 3.61 -9.02
N SER A 158 10.98 2.82 -8.16
CA SER A 158 11.61 3.25 -6.92
C SER A 158 11.77 4.75 -6.89
N SER A 159 10.90 5.47 -6.16
CA SER A 159 11.28 6.79 -5.65
C SER A 159 12.26 6.60 -4.49
N SER A 160 13.33 5.82 -4.71
CA SER A 160 14.64 6.36 -4.42
C SER A 160 14.66 7.72 -5.11
N PRO A 161 14.95 8.84 -4.43
CA PRO A 161 15.19 10.08 -5.15
C PRO A 161 16.22 9.69 -6.21
N GLU A 162 15.91 9.89 -7.50
CA GLU A 162 16.90 9.68 -8.54
C GLU A 162 18.12 10.41 -8.04
N LEU A 163 19.16 9.68 -7.62
CA LEU A 163 20.44 10.27 -7.27
C LEU A 163 20.83 11.00 -8.54
N LEU A 164 20.59 12.31 -8.57
CA LEU A 164 20.68 13.11 -9.76
C LEU A 164 22.11 12.95 -10.26
N HIS A 165 22.28 12.10 -11.27
CA HIS A 165 23.60 11.77 -11.77
C HIS A 165 24.24 13.08 -12.23
N CYS A 166 25.51 13.29 -11.91
CA CYS A 166 26.19 14.57 -12.15
C CYS A 166 26.08 15.06 -13.62
N SER A 167 25.82 14.17 -14.57
CA SER A 167 25.48 14.53 -15.96
C SER A 167 24.25 15.44 -16.13
N LYS A 168 23.33 15.45 -15.16
CA LYS A 168 22.10 16.25 -15.17
C LYS A 168 22.26 17.58 -14.42
N THR A 169 23.43 17.90 -13.87
CA THR A 169 23.68 19.14 -13.11
C THR A 169 24.31 20.21 -14.01
N VAL A 170 24.19 21.47 -13.61
CA VAL A 170 24.67 22.64 -14.39
C VAL A 170 26.16 22.56 -14.70
N TYR A 171 26.97 21.98 -13.80
CA TYR A 171 28.43 21.91 -13.93
C TYR A 171 28.93 20.53 -14.36
N GLY A 172 28.05 19.53 -14.48
CA GLY A 172 28.40 18.20 -14.96
C GLY A 172 29.15 17.33 -13.95
N CYS A 173 29.74 16.26 -14.47
CA CYS A 173 30.60 15.34 -13.72
C CYS A 173 32.06 15.79 -13.71
N CYS A 174 32.76 15.40 -12.65
CA CYS A 174 34.20 15.43 -12.53
C CYS A 174 34.89 14.50 -13.55
N PRO A 175 36.23 14.58 -13.72
CA PRO A 175 36.96 13.74 -14.67
C PRO A 175 36.84 12.23 -14.43
N ASP A 176 36.41 11.83 -13.24
CA ASP A 176 36.14 10.44 -12.83
C ASP A 176 34.74 9.95 -13.24
N ASN A 177 33.92 10.81 -13.87
CA ASN A 177 32.57 10.53 -14.36
C ASN A 177 31.57 10.04 -13.28
N MET A 178 31.92 10.20 -12.01
CA MET A 178 31.08 9.79 -10.88
C MET A 178 30.86 10.92 -9.87
N THR A 179 31.82 11.83 -9.70
CA THR A 179 31.72 12.90 -8.72
C THR A 179 31.05 14.16 -9.31
N LEU A 180 30.27 14.89 -8.52
CA LEU A 180 29.55 16.12 -8.94
C LEU A 180 30.48 17.34 -8.91
N ALA A 181 30.59 18.07 -10.03
CA ALA A 181 31.34 19.32 -10.07
C ALA A 181 30.55 20.44 -9.38
N LEU A 182 31.22 21.21 -8.50
CA LEU A 182 30.62 22.30 -7.74
C LEU A 182 30.75 23.66 -8.45
N GLY A 183 31.45 23.72 -9.59
CA GLY A 183 31.59 24.95 -10.38
C GLY A 183 32.28 24.76 -11.74
N VAL A 184 32.40 25.87 -12.48
CA VAL A 184 33.06 25.91 -13.80
C VAL A 184 34.51 25.44 -13.72
N GLY A 185 34.96 24.65 -14.70
CA GLY A 185 36.34 24.12 -14.75
C GLY A 185 36.63 23.00 -13.75
N SER A 186 35.63 22.16 -13.41
CA SER A 186 35.79 21.03 -12.48
C SER A 186 36.11 21.46 -11.04
N ALA A 187 35.68 22.65 -10.63
CA ALA A 187 35.86 23.14 -9.28
C ALA A 187 35.12 22.23 -8.27
N GLY A 188 35.79 21.85 -7.19
CA GLY A 188 35.24 20.94 -6.17
C GLY A 188 35.34 19.45 -6.50
N CYS A 189 35.90 19.08 -7.65
CA CYS A 189 36.19 17.69 -7.97
C CYS A 189 37.42 17.19 -7.19
N PRO A 190 37.44 15.93 -6.71
CA PRO A 190 38.65 15.30 -6.22
C PRO A 190 39.60 15.19 -7.41
N SER A 191 40.52 16.13 -7.50
CA SER A 191 41.56 16.11 -8.51
C SER A 191 42.37 14.84 -8.30
N THR A 192 42.48 14.02 -9.35
CA THR A 192 43.64 13.16 -9.57
C THR A 192 44.83 14.08 -9.74
N CYS A 193 45.26 14.66 -8.63
CA CYS A 193 46.41 15.52 -8.62
C CYS A 193 47.59 14.61 -8.93
N HIS A 194 48.10 14.75 -10.15
CA HIS A 194 49.31 14.08 -10.63
C HIS A 194 50.54 14.63 -9.88
N CYS A 195 50.47 14.68 -8.54
CA CYS A 195 51.58 15.00 -7.68
C CYS A 195 52.66 13.96 -7.92
N ASN A 196 53.90 14.43 -8.04
CA ASN A 196 55.01 13.54 -8.25
C ASN A 196 55.20 12.67 -7.00
N PRO A 197 55.07 11.33 -7.08
CA PRO A 197 55.12 10.45 -5.90
C PRO A 197 56.45 10.54 -5.15
N TYR A 198 57.53 10.97 -5.81
CA TYR A 198 58.83 11.17 -5.18
C TYR A 198 58.96 12.54 -4.49
N GLY A 199 58.25 13.55 -5.00
CA GLY A 199 58.33 14.94 -4.54
C GLY A 199 57.23 15.39 -3.59
N SER A 200 56.10 14.67 -3.53
CA SER A 200 54.97 14.98 -2.65
C SER A 200 54.84 13.98 -1.49
N TYR A 201 54.14 14.38 -0.44
CA TYR A 201 53.75 13.48 0.66
C TYR A 201 52.62 12.51 0.26
N GLY A 202 51.89 12.78 -0.82
CA GLY A 202 50.83 11.92 -1.37
C GLY A 202 50.28 12.44 -2.70
N GLY A 203 49.21 11.84 -3.22
CA GLY A 203 48.49 12.27 -4.43
C GLY A 203 47.41 13.34 -4.19
N SER A 204 47.27 13.80 -2.96
CA SER A 204 46.29 14.82 -2.57
C SER A 204 46.87 16.22 -2.77
N CYS A 205 46.03 17.17 -3.19
CA CYS A 205 46.39 18.56 -3.38
C CYS A 205 45.27 19.47 -2.86
N ASP A 206 45.59 20.75 -2.68
CA ASP A 206 44.63 21.76 -2.27
C ASP A 206 43.51 21.93 -3.34
N PRO A 207 42.23 21.79 -2.98
CA PRO A 207 41.12 21.83 -3.93
C PRO A 207 40.85 23.22 -4.54
N SER A 208 41.39 24.28 -3.95
CA SER A 208 41.20 25.67 -4.39
C SER A 208 42.31 26.14 -5.33
N ILE A 209 43.55 25.68 -5.11
CA ILE A 209 44.72 26.14 -5.88
C ILE A 209 45.43 25.01 -6.64
N GLY A 210 45.05 23.75 -6.44
CA GLY A 210 45.64 22.58 -7.10
C GLY A 210 47.08 22.26 -6.64
N GLN A 211 47.53 22.85 -5.53
CA GLN A 211 48.91 22.70 -5.02
C GLN A 211 49.07 21.39 -4.26
N CYS A 212 49.99 20.53 -4.70
CA CYS A 212 50.39 19.32 -4.00
C CYS A 212 51.20 19.62 -2.74
N SER A 213 51.09 18.77 -1.71
CA SER A 213 51.92 18.87 -0.50
C SER A 213 53.35 18.40 -0.78
N CYS A 214 54.25 19.33 -1.10
CA CYS A 214 55.64 19.02 -1.47
C CYS A 214 56.53 18.73 -0.27
N LYS A 215 57.48 17.81 -0.46
CA LYS A 215 58.55 17.52 0.49
C LYS A 215 59.57 18.67 0.50
N PRO A 216 60.31 18.87 1.61
CA PRO A 216 61.34 19.91 1.69
C PRO A 216 62.35 19.82 0.56
N GLY A 217 62.64 20.94 -0.10
CA GLY A 217 63.58 21.02 -1.22
C GLY A 217 62.99 20.67 -2.60
N VAL A 218 61.69 20.38 -2.66
CA VAL A 218 60.93 20.12 -3.89
C VAL A 218 59.79 21.13 -3.97
N GLY A 219 59.59 21.73 -5.14
CA GLY A 219 58.59 22.76 -5.40
C GLY A 219 57.87 22.58 -6.73
N GLY A 220 56.95 23.52 -7.00
CA GLY A 220 56.04 23.47 -8.15
C GLY A 220 54.65 22.96 -7.78
N LEU A 221 53.65 23.23 -8.64
CA LEU A 221 52.25 22.87 -8.39
C LEU A 221 52.07 21.37 -8.13
N LYS A 222 52.91 20.55 -8.77
CA LYS A 222 52.89 19.07 -8.71
C LYS A 222 54.09 18.46 -7.98
N CYS A 223 54.93 19.28 -7.32
CA CYS A 223 56.16 18.85 -6.67
C CYS A 223 57.13 18.12 -7.61
N ASP A 224 57.27 18.61 -8.83
CA ASP A 224 58.03 17.99 -9.92
C ASP A 224 59.38 18.68 -10.22
N ARG A 225 59.74 19.73 -9.46
CA ARG A 225 60.98 20.48 -9.63
C ARG A 225 61.71 20.71 -8.30
N CYS A 226 63.04 20.81 -8.32
CA CYS A 226 63.80 21.24 -7.15
C CYS A 226 63.52 22.72 -6.82
N GLU A 227 63.53 23.05 -5.53
CA GLU A 227 63.63 24.45 -5.10
C GLU A 227 65.03 25.02 -5.39
N PRO A 228 65.17 26.36 -5.51
CA PRO A 228 66.47 26.99 -5.70
C PRO A 228 67.45 26.59 -4.57
N GLY A 229 68.59 26.01 -4.95
CA GLY A 229 69.59 25.51 -4.00
C GLY A 229 69.52 24.01 -3.69
N PHE A 230 68.58 23.28 -4.31
CA PHE A 230 68.50 21.82 -4.25
C PHE A 230 68.81 21.20 -5.62
N TRP A 231 69.45 20.03 -5.63
CA TRP A 231 69.84 19.30 -6.86
C TRP A 231 69.62 17.77 -6.69
N ASN A 232 69.54 17.03 -7.80
CA ASN A 232 69.33 15.57 -7.88
C ASN A 232 67.95 15.04 -7.45
N PHE A 233 66.87 15.52 -8.07
CA PHE A 233 65.50 15.02 -7.84
C PHE A 233 65.15 13.71 -8.56
N ARG A 234 65.98 13.27 -9.52
CA ARG A 234 65.87 11.97 -10.20
C ARG A 234 67.19 11.23 -10.03
N GLY A 235 67.22 10.28 -9.09
CA GLY A 235 68.21 9.20 -9.08
C GLY A 235 67.78 8.12 -10.04
#